data_AF-A0A497QEY6-F1
#
_entry.id   AF-A0A497QEY6-F1
#
_cell.length_a   1.000
_cell.length_b   1.000
_cell.length_c   1.000
_cell.angle_alpha   90.00
_cell.angle_beta   90.00
_cell.angle_gamma   90.00
#
_symmetry.space_group_name_H-M   'P 1'
#
loop_
_entity.id
_entity.type
_entity.pdbx_description
1 polymer ?
#
loop_
_entity_poly.entity_id
_entity_poly.type
_entity_poly.pdbx_seq_one_letter_code
_entity_poly.pdbx_strand_id
1 'polypeptide(L)'
;MTSGRTGWLDVAKGLGILFVMTVHSVIPLVNAITVHLSAFAIPLFFVIAGMTHNTDKYRYDLRRLISARGRQLMVPYVILYVLMMVLFVPLRPYIDTYLTPDQLLFWFLYGGGPPQSATHLWFLP
;
A
#
# COMPACT_ATOMS: atom_id res chain seq x y z
N MET A 1 -9.92 -2.87 28.89
CA MET A 1 -10.52 -1.79 28.06
C MET A 1 -11.18 -2.45 26.86
N THR A 2 -12.41 -2.04 26.54
CA THR A 2 -13.47 -2.77 25.79
C THR A 2 -13.07 -3.37 24.43
N SER A 3 -13.02 -4.71 24.32
CA SER A 3 -12.66 -5.43 23.07
C SER A 3 -13.74 -5.48 21.98
N GLY A 4 -14.97 -5.03 22.26
CA GLY A 4 -16.12 -5.20 21.35
C GLY A 4 -16.32 -4.13 20.26
N ARG A 5 -15.80 -2.90 20.42
CA ARG A 5 -16.04 -1.80 19.45
C ARG A 5 -15.05 -1.74 18.28
N THR A 6 -13.93 -2.47 18.35
CA THR A 6 -12.84 -2.40 17.35
C THR A 6 -12.74 -3.64 16.46
N GLY A 7 -13.26 -4.80 16.88
CA GLY A 7 -13.10 -6.04 16.12
C GLY A 7 -13.71 -6.01 14.71
N TRP A 8 -14.92 -5.45 14.55
CA TRP A 8 -15.55 -5.30 13.23
C TRP A 8 -14.76 -4.35 12.32
N LEU A 9 -14.08 -3.37 12.90
CA LEU A 9 -13.26 -2.39 12.19
C LEU A 9 -11.96 -3.02 11.70
N ASP A 10 -11.35 -3.88 12.52
CA ASP A 10 -10.16 -4.66 12.14
C ASP A 10 -10.50 -5.67 11.03
N VAL A 11 -11.66 -6.33 11.12
CA VAL A 11 -12.18 -7.21 10.05
C VAL A 11 -12.44 -6.41 8.77
N ALA A 12 -13.04 -5.23 8.85
CA ALA A 12 -13.29 -4.37 7.69
C ALA A 12 -11.99 -3.88 7.03
N LYS A 13 -10.95 -3.57 7.82
CA LYS A 13 -9.60 -3.28 7.31
C LYS A 13 -9.01 -4.46 6.57
N GLY A 14 -9.08 -5.66 7.17
CA GLY A 14 -8.60 -6.90 6.54
C GLY A 14 -9.30 -7.17 5.21
N LEU A 15 -10.63 -7.05 5.16
CA LEU A 15 -11.42 -7.19 3.93
C LEU A 15 -11.03 -6.15 2.88
N GLY A 16 -10.82 -4.88 3.28
CA GLY A 16 -10.34 -3.83 2.38
C GLY A 16 -9.00 -4.18 1.73
N ILE A 17 -8.04 -4.67 2.50
CA ILE A 17 -6.72 -5.10 1.99
C ILE A 17 -6.88 -6.28 1.02
N LEU A 18 -7.71 -7.27 1.35
CA LEU A 18 -7.99 -8.43 0.49
C LEU A 18 -8.63 -8.01 -0.85
N PHE A 19 -9.55 -7.04 -0.84
CA PHE A 19 -10.13 -6.51 -2.07
C PHE A 19 -9.08 -5.80 -2.93
N VAL A 20 -8.20 -5.00 -2.34
CA VAL A 20 -7.10 -4.34 -3.07
C VAL A 20 -6.14 -5.38 -3.67
N MET A 21 -5.77 -6.40 -2.90
CA MET A 21 -4.94 -7.51 -3.41
C MET A 21 -5.61 -8.23 -4.58
N THR A 22 -6.92 -8.50 -4.49
CA THR A 22 -7.68 -9.18 -5.54
C THR A 22 -7.71 -8.36 -6.82
N VAL A 23 -7.96 -7.06 -6.71
CA VAL A 23 -7.92 -6.13 -7.86
C VAL A 23 -6.55 -6.15 -8.53
N HIS A 24 -5.46 -6.14 -7.75
CA HIS A 24 -4.10 -6.09 -8.29
C HIS A 24 -3.57 -7.44 -8.79
N SER A 25 -4.17 -8.55 -8.36
CA SER A 25 -3.80 -9.90 -8.81
C SER A 25 -4.48 -10.29 -10.13
N VAL A 26 -5.57 -9.62 -10.51
CA VAL A 26 -6.39 -9.92 -11.70
C VAL A 26 -6.04 -8.99 -12.89
N ILE A 27 -4.98 -8.19 -12.77
CA ILE A 27 -4.42 -7.35 -13.83
C ILE A 27 -3.74 -8.26 -14.87
N PRO A 28 -4.54 -8.92 -15.73
CA PRO A 28 -4.54 -8.52 -17.14
C PRO A 28 -5.95 -8.43 -17.77
N LEU A 29 -7.04 -8.66 -17.03
CA LEU A 29 -8.40 -8.51 -17.55
C LEU A 29 -9.18 -7.45 -16.78
N VAL A 30 -9.44 -6.31 -17.44
CA VAL A 30 -10.46 -5.35 -17.01
C VAL A 30 -11.82 -6.05 -17.13
N ASN A 31 -12.28 -6.65 -16.03
CA ASN A 31 -13.58 -7.29 -15.91
C ASN A 31 -14.50 -6.46 -15.01
N ALA A 32 -15.81 -6.64 -15.12
CA ALA A 32 -16.76 -5.89 -14.29
C ALA A 32 -16.46 -6.01 -12.78
N ILE A 33 -15.93 -7.16 -12.36
CA ILE A 33 -15.55 -7.46 -10.98
C ILE A 33 -14.46 -6.50 -10.47
N THR A 34 -13.36 -6.33 -11.21
CA THR A 34 -12.27 -5.41 -10.85
C THR A 34 -12.74 -3.97 -10.78
N VAL A 35 -13.60 -3.53 -11.71
CA VAL A 35 -14.16 -2.16 -11.70
C VAL A 35 -15.02 -1.93 -10.44
N HIS A 36 -15.94 -2.85 -10.14
CA HIS A 36 -16.82 -2.72 -8.98
C HIS A 36 -16.07 -2.84 -7.65
N LEU A 37 -15.11 -3.77 -7.54
CA LEU A 37 -14.28 -3.88 -6.34
C LEU A 37 -13.41 -2.65 -6.13
N SER A 38 -12.79 -2.11 -7.18
CA SER A 38 -11.94 -0.92 -7.08
C SER A 38 -12.75 0.31 -6.65
N ALA A 39 -13.94 0.48 -7.23
CA ALA A 39 -14.85 1.57 -6.90
C ALA A 39 -15.34 1.54 -5.44
N PHE A 40 -15.37 0.36 -4.81
CA PHE A 40 -15.81 0.20 -3.42
C PHE A 40 -14.65 0.15 -2.42
N ALA A 41 -13.58 -0.58 -2.73
CA ALA A 41 -12.47 -0.84 -1.81
C ALA A 41 -11.70 0.45 -1.46
N ILE A 42 -11.48 1.33 -2.45
CA ILE A 42 -10.75 2.58 -2.24
C ILE A 42 -11.53 3.53 -1.29
N PRO A 43 -12.82 3.85 -1.54
CA PRO A 43 -13.62 4.62 -0.58
C PRO A 43 -13.75 3.97 0.80
N LEU A 44 -13.96 2.65 0.87
CA LEU A 44 -14.05 1.92 2.13
C LEU A 44 -12.79 2.08 2.97
N PHE A 45 -11.62 1.96 2.35
CA PHE A 45 -10.32 2.15 3.01
C PHE A 45 -10.20 3.55 3.64
N PHE A 46 -10.55 4.60 2.89
CA PHE A 46 -10.49 5.98 3.40
C PHE A 46 -11.47 6.25 4.54
N VAL A 47 -12.70 5.72 4.46
CA VAL A 47 -13.71 5.87 5.53
C VAL A 47 -13.21 5.19 6.82
N ILE A 48 -12.66 3.98 6.74
CA ILE A 48 -12.12 3.27 7.90
C ILE A 48 -10.86 3.95 8.45
N ALA A 49 -9.99 4.49 7.58
CA ALA A 49 -8.84 5.27 7.99
C ALA A 49 -9.25 6.53 8.77
N GLY A 50 -10.30 7.22 8.31
CA GLY A 50 -10.89 8.37 9.00
C GLY A 50 -11.50 7.99 10.36
N MET A 51 -12.27 6.91 10.43
CA MET A 51 -12.87 6.42 11.68
C MET A 51 -11.83 6.00 12.73
N THR A 52 -10.65 5.54 12.29
CA THR A 52 -9.54 5.19 13.20
C THR A 52 -8.58 6.35 13.49
N HIS A 53 -8.80 7.52 12.90
CA HIS A 53 -7.95 8.68 13.11
C HIS A 53 -8.25 9.31 14.47
N ASN A 54 -7.24 9.38 15.34
CA ASN A 54 -7.36 10.04 16.63
C ASN A 54 -7.00 11.53 16.47
N THR A 55 -8.02 12.35 16.21
CA THR A 55 -7.90 13.79 15.97
C THR A 55 -7.41 14.55 17.21
N ASP A 56 -7.80 14.11 18.42
CA ASP A 56 -7.42 14.79 19.66
C ASP A 56 -5.94 14.63 20.01
N LYS A 57 -5.33 13.50 19.64
CA LYS A 57 -3.91 13.21 19.88
C LYS A 57 -2.96 14.15 19.11
N TYR A 58 -3.40 14.70 17.98
CA TYR A 58 -2.55 15.45 17.05
C TYR A 58 -3.03 16.88 16.77
N ARG A 59 -4.10 17.32 17.43
CA ARG A 59 -4.79 18.60 17.21
C ARG A 59 -3.90 19.84 17.34
N TYR A 60 -2.89 19.79 18.21
CA TYR A 60 -1.99 20.91 18.50
C TYR A 60 -0.55 20.70 18.02
N ASP A 61 -0.23 19.53 17.46
CA ASP A 61 1.14 19.17 17.07
C ASP A 61 1.17 18.46 15.71
N LEU A 62 1.01 19.28 14.67
CA LEU A 62 1.09 18.84 13.27
C LEU A 62 2.46 18.27 12.92
N ARG A 63 3.55 18.74 13.55
CA ARG A 63 4.89 18.21 13.31
C ARG A 63 4.99 16.76 13.79
N ARG A 64 4.46 16.47 14.97
CA ARG A 64 4.40 15.11 15.50
C ARG A 64 3.48 14.20 14.68
N LEU A 65 2.39 14.74 14.12
CA LEU A 65 1.55 13.99 13.18
C LEU A 65 2.32 13.60 11.92
N ILE A 66 2.95 14.57 11.25
CA ILE A 66 3.72 14.33 10.01
C ILE A 66 4.88 13.39 10.28
N SER A 67 5.62 13.56 11.38
CA SER A 67 6.73 12.67 11.74
C SER A 67 6.25 11.25 12.04
N ALA A 68 5.17 11.09 12.81
CA ALA A 68 4.63 9.78 13.14
C ALA A 68 4.10 9.05 11.90
N ARG A 69 3.33 9.73 11.04
CA ARG A 69 2.79 9.16 9.80
C ARG A 69 3.86 8.94 8.75
N GLY A 70 4.77 9.89 8.61
CA GLY A 70 5.93 9.78 7.73
C GLY A 70 6.80 8.59 8.12
N ARG A 71 7.09 8.40 9.40
CA ARG A 71 7.82 7.20 9.86
C ARG A 71 7.02 5.92 9.64
N GLN A 72 5.71 5.95 9.89
CA GLN A 72 4.84 4.81 9.68
C GLN A 72 4.84 4.33 8.22
N LEU A 73 4.80 5.26 7.26
CA LEU A 73 4.76 4.96 5.82
C LEU A 73 6.16 4.75 5.20
N MET A 74 7.13 5.59 5.54
CA MET A 74 8.46 5.58 4.91
C MET A 74 9.30 4.39 5.37
N VAL A 75 9.16 3.94 6.62
CA VAL A 75 9.93 2.79 7.12
C VAL A 75 9.60 1.50 6.34
N PRO A 76 8.33 1.04 6.24
CA PRO A 76 8.02 -0.15 5.45
C PRO A 76 8.33 0.04 3.98
N TYR A 77 8.15 1.25 3.43
CA TYR A 77 8.49 1.57 2.05
C TYR A 77 9.99 1.37 1.74
N VAL A 78 10.88 1.97 2.53
CA VAL A 78 12.33 1.86 2.34
C VAL A 78 12.81 0.43 2.58
N ILE A 79 12.27 -0.27 3.59
CA ILE A 79 12.62 -1.68 3.84
C ILE A 79 12.28 -2.53 2.63
N LEU A 80 11.07 -2.38 2.08
CA LEU A 80 10.64 -3.18 0.95
C LEU A 80 11.42 -2.83 -0.33
N TYR A 81 11.72 -1.55 -0.55
CA TYR A 81 12.59 -1.13 -1.65
C TYR A 81 13.97 -1.79 -1.58
N VAL A 82 14.61 -1.77 -0.40
CA VAL A 82 15.92 -2.41 -0.20
C VAL A 82 15.82 -3.92 -0.41
N LEU A 83 14.79 -4.57 0.14
CA LEU A 83 14.56 -6.00 -0.05
C LEU A 83 14.42 -6.36 -1.52
N MET A 84 13.70 -5.55 -2.29
CA MET A 84 13.51 -5.75 -3.72
C MET A 84 14.83 -5.55 -4.47
N MET A 85 15.63 -4.52 -4.16
CA MET A 85 16.97 -4.37 -4.75
C MET A 85 17.86 -5.58 -4.47
N VAL A 86 17.89 -6.06 -3.23
CA VAL A 86 18.68 -7.25 -2.84
C VAL A 86 18.21 -8.51 -3.58
N LEU A 87 16.92 -8.62 -3.88
CA LEU A 87 16.38 -9.76 -4.63
C LEU A 87 16.64 -9.66 -6.14
N PHE A 88 16.35 -8.51 -6.74
CA PHE A 88 16.32 -8.33 -8.20
C PHE A 88 17.70 -8.09 -8.82
N VAL A 89 18.61 -7.36 -8.14
CA VAL A 89 19.96 -7.09 -8.65
C VAL A 89 20.75 -8.39 -8.94
N PRO A 90 20.80 -9.40 -8.04
CA PRO A 90 21.50 -10.64 -8.32
C PRO A 90 20.74 -11.60 -9.25
N LEU A 91 19.41 -11.46 -9.38
CA LEU A 91 18.59 -12.27 -10.28
C LEU A 91 18.59 -11.77 -11.73
N ARG A 92 18.90 -10.49 -11.96
CA ARG A 92 18.99 -9.86 -13.29
C ARG A 92 19.69 -10.70 -14.37
N PRO A 93 20.87 -11.31 -14.12
CA PRO A 93 21.55 -12.09 -15.17
C PRO A 93 20.92 -13.46 -15.45
N TYR A 94 19.99 -13.93 -14.61
CA TYR A 94 19.39 -15.25 -14.71
C TYR A 94 17.93 -15.22 -15.18
N ILE A 95 17.23 -14.11 -14.95
CA ILE A 95 15.80 -13.96 -15.24
C ILE A 95 15.59 -12.57 -15.86
N ASP A 96 14.81 -12.48 -16.93
CA ASP A 96 14.34 -11.21 -17.46
C ASP A 96 13.39 -10.57 -16.45
N THR A 97 13.94 -9.76 -15.55
CA THR A 97 13.20 -9.17 -14.43
C THR A 97 12.28 -8.02 -14.85
N TYR A 98 12.22 -7.67 -16.15
CA TYR A 98 11.46 -6.55 -16.74
C TYR A 98 11.68 -5.19 -16.06
N LEU A 99 12.68 -5.09 -15.17
CA LEU A 99 12.97 -3.98 -14.28
C LEU A 99 14.38 -3.48 -14.60
N THR A 100 14.46 -2.38 -15.32
CA THR A 100 15.72 -1.69 -15.58
C THR A 100 16.09 -0.75 -14.41
N PRO A 101 17.35 -0.36 -14.23
CA PRO A 101 17.77 0.50 -13.11
C PRO A 101 17.04 1.85 -13.06
N ASP A 102 16.71 2.42 -14.22
CA ASP A 102 15.91 3.64 -14.36
C ASP A 102 14.45 3.43 -13.90
N GLN A 103 13.86 2.27 -14.20
CA GLN A 103 12.52 1.92 -13.72
C GLN A 103 12.51 1.66 -12.21
N LEU A 104 13.58 1.08 -11.66
CA LEU A 104 13.77 0.93 -10.22
C LEU A 104 13.89 2.29 -9.51
N LEU A 105 14.62 3.24 -10.10
CA LEU A 105 14.73 4.61 -9.58
C LEU A 105 13.39 5.35 -9.70
N PHE A 106 12.70 5.22 -10.83
CA PHE A 106 11.36 5.76 -11.01
C PHE A 106 10.40 5.20 -9.96
N TRP A 107 10.44 3.89 -9.73
CA TRP A 107 9.65 3.24 -8.70
C TRP A 107 9.95 3.78 -7.30
N PHE A 108 11.23 4.00 -6.97
CA PHE A 108 11.63 4.59 -5.69
C PHE A 108 11.07 6.00 -5.46
N LEU A 109 11.05 6.83 -6.51
CA LEU A 109 10.59 8.22 -6.41
C LEU A 109 9.07 8.36 -6.50
N TYR A 110 8.43 7.54 -7.35
CA TYR A 110 7.00 7.62 -7.64
C TYR A 110 6.14 6.74 -6.72
N GLY A 111 6.71 5.68 -6.14
CA GLY A 111 6.01 4.76 -5.23
C GLY A 111 5.10 3.73 -5.90
N GLY A 112 4.96 3.80 -7.23
CA GLY A 112 4.32 2.78 -8.07
C GLY A 112 5.30 2.31 -9.13
N GLY A 113 5.47 0.99 -9.30
CA GLY A 113 6.33 0.50 -10.37
C GLY A 113 5.64 0.58 -11.73
N PRO A 114 6.29 0.06 -12.79
CA PRO A 114 5.81 0.17 -14.15
C PRO A 114 4.33 -0.24 -14.29
N PRO A 115 3.53 0.40 -15.17
CA PRO A 115 2.07 0.16 -15.32
C PRO A 115 1.65 -1.29 -15.60
N GLN A 116 2.60 -2.17 -15.90
CA GLN A 116 2.40 -3.59 -16.20
C GLN A 116 2.85 -4.51 -15.05
N SER A 117 3.26 -3.96 -13.90
CA SER A 117 3.78 -4.70 -12.77
C SER A 117 2.94 -4.45 -11.51
N ALA A 118 2.61 -5.51 -10.78
CA ALA A 118 1.87 -5.42 -9.51
C ALA A 118 2.78 -4.98 -8.34
N THR A 119 3.57 -3.93 -8.54
CA THR A 119 4.60 -3.43 -7.58
C THR A 119 4.16 -2.14 -6.90
N HIS A 120 2.86 -1.93 -6.79
CA HIS A 120 2.29 -0.77 -6.12
C HIS A 120 2.50 -0.91 -4.61
N LEU A 121 3.38 -0.09 -4.01
CA LEU A 121 3.70 -0.18 -2.58
C LEU A 121 2.87 0.77 -1.71
N TRP A 122 1.97 1.54 -2.32
CA TRP A 122 1.20 2.60 -1.68
C TRP A 122 0.18 2.11 -0.64
N PHE A 123 -0.13 0.82 -0.60
CA PHE A 123 -1.08 0.24 0.36
C PHE A 123 -0.43 -0.18 1.69
N LEU A 124 0.90 -0.06 1.82
CA LEU A 124 1.57 -0.40 3.07
C LEU A 124 1.32 0.70 4.13
N PRO A 125 0.85 0.33 5.34
CA PRO A 125 0.34 1.26 6.35
C PRO A 125 1.41 2.04 7.10
#